data_AF-A0A6N7V1E9-F1
#
_entry.id   AF-A0A6N7V1E9-F1
#
_cell.length_a   1.000
_cell.length_b   1.000
_cell.length_c   1.000
_cell.angle_alpha   90.00
_cell.angle_beta   90.00
_cell.angle_gamma   90.00
#
_symmetry.space_group_name_H-M   'P 1'
#
loop_
_entity.id
_entity.type
_entity.pdbx_description
1 polymer ?
#
loop_
_entity_poly.entity_id
_entity_poly.type
_entity_poly.pdbx_seq_one_letter_code
_entity_poly.pdbx_strand_id
1 'polypeptide(L)'
;MKLLNSKSILDCTDQEIEQHNQECSAIIESLHKYDDYDCAVIYKYFDEANKEKEPVIKQCNLYDCLDMVQYADIKNGVDFATVEGFLTFICYGSEYEYNNRIHLMTTGIQIRPYNNKMEFLPLGINLDKIKI
;
A
#
# COMPACT_ATOMS: atom_id res chain seq x y z
N MET A 1 8.15 -7.64 -4.86
CA MET A 1 7.00 -6.72 -4.97
C MET A 1 6.39 -6.91 -6.35
N LYS A 2 5.07 -6.97 -6.44
CA LYS A 2 4.33 -6.94 -7.71
C LYS A 2 3.32 -5.80 -7.63
N LEU A 3 3.42 -4.81 -8.51
CA LEU A 3 2.45 -3.73 -8.58
C LEU A 3 1.06 -4.30 -8.95
N LEU A 4 0.03 -3.79 -8.29
CA LEU A 4 -1.37 -4.12 -8.56
C LEU A 4 -1.99 -3.14 -9.55
N ASN A 5 -1.62 -1.86 -9.46
CA ASN A 5 -1.96 -0.88 -10.49
C ASN A 5 -1.30 -1.23 -11.83
N SER A 6 -1.92 -0.81 -12.92
CA SER A 6 -1.36 -0.97 -14.27
C SER A 6 -0.12 -0.10 -14.50
N LYS A 7 -0.06 1.05 -13.82
CA LYS A 7 1.03 2.02 -13.87
C LYS A 7 1.19 2.69 -12.50
N SER A 8 2.43 3.00 -12.12
CA SER A 8 2.70 3.76 -10.89
C SER A 8 2.14 5.18 -11.02
N ILE A 9 1.58 5.69 -9.92
CA ILE A 9 1.06 7.06 -9.84
C ILE A 9 2.11 8.12 -10.17
N LEU A 10 3.38 7.85 -9.87
CA LEU A 10 4.50 8.76 -10.17
C LEU A 10 4.75 8.91 -11.68
N ASP A 11 4.35 7.91 -12.47
CA ASP A 11 4.53 7.89 -13.92
C ASP A 11 3.23 8.24 -14.68
N CYS A 12 2.11 8.43 -13.97
CA CYS A 12 0.83 8.78 -14.57
C CYS A 12 0.82 10.23 -15.06
N THR A 13 0.29 10.43 -16.27
CA THR A 13 -0.22 11.72 -16.72
C THR A 13 -1.52 12.07 -16.00
N ASP A 14 -1.93 13.34 -16.01
CA ASP A 14 -3.19 13.78 -15.40
C ASP A 14 -4.42 12.95 -15.83
N GLN A 15 -4.45 12.50 -17.09
CA GLN A 15 -5.52 11.64 -17.60
C GLN A 15 -5.44 10.20 -17.07
N GLU A 16 -4.24 9.66 -16.87
CA GLU A 16 -4.03 8.30 -16.36
C GLU A 16 -4.27 8.21 -14.84
N ILE A 17 -4.21 9.34 -14.11
CA ILE A 17 -4.50 9.38 -12.67
C ILE A 17 -5.93 8.91 -12.38
N GLU A 18 -6.90 9.26 -13.23
CA GLU A 18 -8.29 8.81 -13.02
C GLU A 18 -8.40 7.28 -13.09
N GLN A 19 -7.80 6.66 -14.11
CA GLN A 19 -7.76 5.21 -14.24
C GLN A 19 -7.03 4.56 -13.05
N HIS A 20 -5.90 5.13 -12.63
CA HIS A 20 -5.15 4.65 -11.47
C HIS A 20 -6.01 4.67 -10.18
N ASN A 21 -6.76 5.75 -9.95
CA ASN A 21 -7.64 5.88 -8.78
C ASN A 21 -8.83 4.91 -8.83
N GLN A 22 -9.36 4.61 -10.03
CA GLN A 22 -10.39 3.60 -10.22
C GLN A 22 -9.85 2.19 -9.90
N GLU A 23 -8.61 1.87 -10.31
CA GLU A 23 -7.94 0.62 -9.94
C GLU A 23 -7.78 0.48 -8.42
N CYS A 24 -7.29 1.53 -7.75
CA CYS A 24 -7.17 1.55 -6.29
C CYS A 24 -8.53 1.31 -5.61
N SER A 25 -9.58 2.01 -6.04
CA SER A 25 -10.94 1.83 -5.53
C SER A 25 -11.43 0.38 -5.72
N ALA A 26 -11.25 -0.18 -6.92
CA ALA A 26 -11.67 -1.55 -7.21
C ALA A 26 -10.91 -2.59 -6.38
N ILE A 27 -9.63 -2.35 -6.07
CA ILE A 27 -8.86 -3.21 -5.16
C ILE A 27 -9.44 -3.14 -3.74
N ILE A 28 -9.69 -1.94 -3.19
CA ILE A 28 -10.31 -1.78 -1.86
C ILE A 28 -11.69 -2.45 -1.81
N GLU A 29 -12.54 -2.22 -2.80
CA GLU A 29 -13.86 -2.84 -2.89
C GLU A 29 -13.74 -4.38 -2.91
N SER A 30 -12.74 -4.92 -3.60
CA SER A 30 -12.52 -6.36 -3.66
C SER A 30 -12.20 -7.01 -2.31
N LEU A 31 -11.79 -6.24 -1.31
CA LEU A 31 -11.54 -6.74 0.05
C LEU A 31 -12.82 -7.22 0.74
N HIS A 32 -13.99 -6.70 0.36
CA HIS A 32 -15.30 -7.13 0.88
C HIS A 32 -15.72 -8.53 0.44
N LYS A 33 -14.90 -9.22 -0.37
CA LYS A 33 -15.06 -10.64 -0.69
C LYS A 33 -14.54 -11.56 0.42
N TYR A 34 -13.76 -11.02 1.36
CA TYR A 34 -13.20 -11.71 2.51
C TYR A 34 -13.95 -11.31 3.77
N ASP A 35 -13.79 -12.06 4.87
CA ASP A 35 -14.29 -11.60 6.17
C ASP A 35 -13.50 -10.36 6.63
N ASP A 36 -14.12 -9.56 7.49
CA ASP A 36 -13.47 -8.39 8.08
C ASP A 36 -12.47 -8.80 9.18
N TYR A 37 -11.31 -9.29 8.75
CA TYR A 37 -10.28 -9.78 9.65
C TYR A 37 -9.60 -8.64 10.41
N ASP A 38 -9.22 -8.91 11.66
CA ASP A 38 -8.23 -8.08 12.34
C ASP A 38 -6.90 -8.14 11.58
N CYS A 39 -6.25 -6.99 11.43
CA CYS A 39 -5.05 -6.81 10.65
C CYS A 39 -3.92 -6.24 11.51
N ALA A 40 -2.72 -6.79 11.35
CA ALA A 40 -1.48 -6.12 11.73
C ALA A 40 -1.03 -5.26 10.55
N VAL A 41 -0.79 -3.99 10.80
CA VAL A 41 -0.41 -2.99 9.78
C VAL A 41 1.03 -2.61 10.02
N ILE A 42 1.91 -2.95 9.07
CA ILE A 42 3.35 -2.74 9.22
C ILE A 42 3.79 -1.59 8.33
N TYR A 43 4.31 -0.54 8.94
CA TYR A 43 4.90 0.62 8.27
C TYR A 43 6.40 0.42 8.17
N LYS A 44 6.93 0.42 6.95
CA LYS A 44 8.36 0.31 6.69
C LYS A 44 8.79 1.33 5.64
N TYR A 45 9.86 2.05 5.93
CA TYR A 45 10.45 2.96 4.95
C TYR A 45 11.32 2.21 3.94
N PHE A 46 11.25 2.62 2.68
CA PHE A 46 12.08 2.09 1.59
C PHE A 46 13.09 3.12 1.07
N ASP A 47 12.97 4.38 1.48
CA ASP A 47 13.88 5.43 1.05
C ASP A 47 15.21 5.41 1.81
N GLU A 48 16.27 5.91 1.16
CA GLU A 48 17.66 5.75 1.60
C GLU A 48 17.94 6.29 3.01
N ALA A 49 17.34 7.43 3.37
CA ALA A 49 17.56 8.04 4.66
C ALA A 49 16.82 7.35 5.81
N ASN A 50 15.76 6.58 5.52
CA ASN A 50 14.85 6.05 6.54
C ASN A 50 14.76 4.52 6.56
N LYS A 51 15.31 3.80 5.57
CA LYS A 51 15.21 2.34 5.43
C LYS A 51 15.69 1.51 6.63
N GLU A 52 16.58 2.07 7.46
CA GLU A 52 17.10 1.44 8.68
C GLU A 52 16.22 1.73 9.93
N LYS A 53 15.17 2.54 9.80
CA LYS A 53 14.23 2.77 10.91
C LYS A 53 13.45 1.50 11.20
N GLU A 54 13.27 1.21 12.48
CA GLU A 54 12.45 0.11 12.94
C GLU A 54 11.01 0.24 12.41
N PRO A 55 10.41 -0.86 11.92
CA PRO A 55 9.03 -0.83 11.48
C PRO A 55 8.08 -0.46 12.61
N VAL A 56 7.05 0.34 12.29
CA VAL A 56 5.96 0.64 13.21
C VAL A 56 4.82 -0.32 12.94
N ILE A 57 4.26 -0.91 13.99
CA ILE A 57 3.12 -1.83 13.88
C ILE A 57 1.88 -1.16 14.49
N LYS A 58 0.79 -1.17 13.73
CA LYS A 58 -0.55 -0.75 14.18
C LYS A 58 -1.56 -1.89 13.96
N GLN A 59 -2.78 -1.67 14.42
CA GLN A 59 -3.91 -2.59 14.20
C GLN A 59 -5.06 -1.85 13.53
N CYS A 60 -5.78 -2.56 12.66
CA CYS A 60 -7.04 -2.13 12.07
C CYS A 60 -7.88 -3.35 11.70
N ASN A 61 -9.10 -3.11 11.25
CA ASN A 61 -9.91 -4.11 10.55
C ASN A 61 -9.62 -4.04 9.05
N LEU A 62 -9.86 -5.14 8.33
CA LEU A 62 -9.53 -5.25 6.90
C LEU A 62 -10.32 -4.22 6.09
N TYR A 63 -11.58 -3.99 6.43
CA TYR A 63 -12.43 -3.03 5.72
C TYR A 63 -12.00 -1.58 5.93
N ASP A 64 -11.39 -1.28 7.08
CA ASP A 64 -10.89 0.07 7.42
C ASP A 64 -9.42 0.27 7.06
N CYS A 65 -8.79 -0.69 6.36
CA CYS A 65 -7.35 -0.66 6.13
C CYS A 65 -6.88 0.56 5.33
N LEU A 66 -7.74 1.15 4.48
CA LEU A 66 -7.40 2.36 3.73
C LEU A 66 -7.12 3.55 4.65
N ASP A 67 -7.80 3.67 5.79
CA ASP A 67 -7.59 4.77 6.74
C ASP A 67 -6.18 4.77 7.32
N MET A 68 -5.46 3.64 7.24
CA MET A 68 -4.08 3.52 7.71
C MET A 68 -3.11 4.40 6.93
N VAL A 69 -3.46 4.82 5.73
CA VAL A 69 -2.66 5.76 4.92
C VAL A 69 -2.51 7.13 5.60
N GLN A 70 -3.45 7.53 6.48
CA GLN A 70 -3.40 8.81 7.20
C GLN A 70 -2.20 8.95 8.14
N TYR A 71 -1.56 7.83 8.49
CA TYR A 71 -0.38 7.80 9.35
C TYR A 71 0.94 7.87 8.58
N ALA A 72 0.90 7.95 7.25
CA ALA A 72 2.07 8.14 6.40
C ALA A 72 2.09 9.54 5.77
N ASP A 73 3.29 10.01 5.41
CA ASP A 73 3.44 11.20 4.56
C ASP A 73 3.04 10.83 3.12
N ILE A 74 2.02 11.48 2.59
CA ILE A 74 1.50 11.28 1.25
C ILE A 74 1.32 12.63 0.60
N LYS A 75 2.14 12.89 -0.42
CA LYS A 75 2.07 14.11 -1.23
C LYS A 75 1.99 13.81 -2.72
N ASN A 76 2.55 12.67 -3.13
CA ASN A 76 2.72 12.28 -4.51
C ASN A 76 1.93 11.01 -4.84
N GLY A 77 0.84 10.76 -4.10
CA GLY A 77 -0.05 9.63 -4.32
C GLY A 77 0.38 8.32 -3.67
N VAL A 78 -0.34 7.26 -3.99
CA VAL A 78 -0.18 5.92 -3.42
C VAL A 78 -0.34 4.88 -4.52
N ASP A 79 0.58 3.93 -4.59
CA ASP A 79 0.42 2.72 -5.38
C ASP A 79 0.01 1.54 -4.50
N PHE A 80 -0.69 0.56 -5.07
CA PHE A 80 -1.00 -0.70 -4.42
C PHE A 80 -0.15 -1.81 -5.02
N ALA A 81 0.35 -2.69 -4.17
CA ALA A 81 1.22 -3.79 -4.56
C ALA A 81 0.98 -5.04 -3.70
N THR A 82 1.45 -6.18 -4.19
CA THR A 82 1.63 -7.39 -3.38
C THR A 82 3.11 -7.54 -3.00
N VAL A 83 3.38 -7.65 -1.71
CA VAL A 83 4.71 -7.94 -1.15
C VAL A 83 4.56 -9.15 -0.24
N GLU A 84 5.31 -10.22 -0.52
CA GLU A 84 5.23 -11.49 0.24
C GLU A 84 3.80 -12.09 0.31
N GLY A 85 2.95 -11.80 -0.67
CA GLY A 85 1.55 -12.26 -0.70
C GLY A 85 0.56 -11.38 0.07
N PHE A 86 1.00 -10.24 0.61
CA PHE A 86 0.15 -9.29 1.34
C PHE A 86 -0.06 -8.01 0.56
N LEU A 87 -1.27 -7.45 0.68
CA LEU A 87 -1.58 -6.11 0.17
C LEU A 87 -0.66 -5.10 0.86
N THR A 88 -0.04 -4.25 0.06
CA THR A 88 0.88 -3.21 0.53
C THR A 88 0.59 -1.92 -0.21
N PHE A 89 0.35 -0.84 0.54
CA PHE A 89 0.26 0.51 -0.01
C PHE A 89 1.66 1.11 -0.04
N ILE A 90 2.09 1.62 -1.19
CA ILE A 90 3.35 2.31 -1.37
C ILE A 90 3.02 3.80 -1.43
N CYS A 91 3.25 4.48 -0.31
CA CYS A 91 2.96 5.88 -0.12
C CYS A 91 4.16 6.73 -0.50
N TYR A 92 3.96 7.68 -1.41
CA TYR A 92 4.99 8.63 -1.83
C TYR A 92 4.77 9.99 -1.13
N GLY A 93 5.64 10.26 -0.17
CA GLY A 93 5.63 11.47 0.64
C GLY A 93 6.43 12.60 0.02
N SER A 94 6.98 13.44 0.89
CA SER A 94 7.78 14.61 0.54
C SER A 94 9.08 14.26 -0.16
N GLU A 95 9.51 15.15 -1.04
CA GLU A 95 10.88 15.16 -1.54
C GLU A 95 11.85 15.59 -0.44
N TYR A 96 13.06 15.02 -0.46
CA TYR A 96 14.17 15.44 0.38
C TYR A 96 15.50 15.30 -0.35
N GLU A 97 16.49 16.11 0.05
CA GLU A 97 17.85 15.99 -0.47
C GLU A 97 18.67 15.06 0.42
N TYR A 98 19.34 14.08 -0.19
CA TYR A 98 20.30 13.21 0.49
C TYR A 98 21.41 12.81 -0.46
N ASN A 99 22.65 13.00 -0.01
CA ASN A 99 23.86 12.82 -0.84
C ASN A 99 23.78 13.56 -2.18
N ASN A 100 23.36 14.84 -2.15
CA ASN A 100 23.24 15.74 -3.30
C ASN A 100 22.32 15.22 -4.41
N ARG A 101 21.31 14.42 -4.04
CA ARG A 101 20.25 13.94 -4.93
C ARG A 101 18.91 14.15 -4.27
N ILE A 102 17.90 14.43 -5.07
CA ILE A 102 16.51 14.49 -4.62
C ILE A 102 15.96 13.07 -4.57
N HIS A 103 15.36 12.71 -3.45
CA HIS A 103 14.68 11.43 -3.22
C HIS A 103 13.26 11.70 -2.74
N LEU A 104 12.40 10.70 -2.84
CA LEU A 104 11.06 10.71 -2.26
C LEU A 104 11.03 9.87 -0.99
N MET A 105 10.42 10.41 0.06
CA MET A 105 10.05 9.59 1.21
C MET A 105 9.07 8.50 0.73
N THR A 106 9.44 7.24 0.93
CA THR A 106 8.66 6.11 0.40
C THR A 106 8.35 5.16 1.54
N THR A 107 7.07 5.05 1.88
CA THR A 107 6.60 4.22 2.99
C THR A 107 5.74 3.08 2.46
N GLY A 108 6.11 1.85 2.78
CA GLY A 108 5.25 0.68 2.62
C GLY A 108 4.35 0.50 3.83
N ILE A 109 3.04 0.44 3.60
CA ILE A 109 2.03 0.07 4.60
C ILE A 109 1.52 -1.31 4.22
N GLN A 110 2.01 -2.35 4.88
CA GLN A 110 1.61 -3.72 4.58
C GLN A 110 0.47 -4.16 5.50
N ILE A 111 -0.61 -4.65 4.90
CA ILE A 111 -1.81 -5.13 5.59
C ILE A 111 -1.70 -6.64 5.76
N ARG A 112 -1.60 -7.11 7.01
CA ARG A 112 -1.52 -8.54 7.35
C ARG A 112 -2.75 -8.97 8.16
N PRO A 113 -3.85 -9.39 7.49
CA PRO A 113 -4.97 -9.99 8.19
C PRO A 113 -4.56 -11.30 8.85
N TYR A 114 -5.14 -11.61 10.00
CA TYR A 114 -4.89 -12.85 10.71
C TYR A 114 -6.17 -13.47 11.25
N ASN A 115 -6.16 -14.80 11.39
CA ASN A 115 -7.29 -15.53 11.98
C ASN A 115 -7.23 -15.53 13.51
N ASN A 116 -8.23 -16.14 14.15
CA ASN A 116 -8.31 -16.29 15.61
C ASN A 116 -7.15 -17.09 16.25
N LYS A 117 -6.32 -17.77 15.46
CA LYS A 117 -5.09 -18.44 15.90
C LYS A 117 -3.84 -17.58 15.71
N MET A 118 -4.01 -16.31 15.32
CA MET A 118 -2.94 -15.38 14.99
C MET A 118 -2.08 -15.83 13.79
N GLU A 119 -2.65 -16.65 12.90
CA GLU A 119 -1.98 -17.04 11.66
C GLU A 119 -2.30 -16.00 10.58
N PHE A 120 -1.26 -15.45 9.94
CA PHE A 120 -1.44 -14.49 8.86
C PHE A 120 -2.04 -15.14 7.61
N LEU A 121 -2.96 -14.42 6.97
CA LEU A 121 -3.71 -14.88 5.81
C LEU A 121 -3.27 -14.08 4.57
N PRO A 122 -2.37 -14.59 3.71
CA PRO A 122 -2.06 -13.93 2.44
C PRO A 122 -3.35 -13.80 1.62
N LEU A 123 -3.69 -12.58 1.22
CA LEU A 123 -4.87 -12.35 0.40
C LEU A 123 -4.53 -12.69 -1.04
N GLY A 124 -5.26 -13.63 -1.64
CA GLY A 124 -5.13 -14.03 -3.04
C GLY A 124 -5.68 -12.98 -4.00
N ILE A 125 -5.27 -11.72 -3.86
CA ILE A 125 -5.70 -10.61 -4.72
C ILE A 125 -5.17 -10.88 -6.13
N ASN A 126 -6.06 -11.37 -7.00
CA ASN A 126 -5.79 -11.63 -8.40
C ASN A 126 -6.62 -10.68 -9.27
N LEU A 127 -5.93 -9.72 -9.89
CA LEU A 127 -6.52 -8.68 -10.72
C LEU A 127 -6.77 -9.08 -12.17
N ASP A 128 -6.38 -10.29 -12.61
CA ASP A 128 -6.77 -10.81 -13.93
C ASP A 128 -8.30 -10.92 -14.08
N LYS A 129 -9.04 -10.83 -12.96
CA LYS A 129 -10.51 -10.81 -12.87
C LYS A 129 -11.12 -9.43 -12.58
N ILE A 130 -10.31 -8.40 -12.33
CA ILE A 130 -10.77 -7.02 -12.16
C ILE A 130 -10.35 -6.25 -13.42
N LYS A 131 -11.01 -6.55 -14.54
CA LYS A 131 -10.94 -5.70 -15.73
C LYS A 131 -11.97 -4.60 -15.54
N ILE A 132 -11.49 -3.37 -15.36
CA ILE A 132 -12.27 -2.14 -15.51
C ILE A 132 -12.32 -1.83 -17.01
#